data_AF-A0A803V8H7-F1
#
_entry.id   AF-A0A803V8H7-F1
#
_cell.length_a   1.000
_cell.length_b   1.000
_cell.length_c   1.000
_cell.angle_alpha   90.00
_cell.angle_beta   90.00
_cell.angle_gamma   90.00
#
_symmetry.space_group_name_H-M   'P 1'
#
loop_
_entity.id
_entity.type
_entity.pdbx_description
1 polymer ?
#
loop_
_entity_poly.entity_id
_entity_poly.type
_entity_poly.pdbx_seq_one_letter_code
_entity_poly.pdbx_strand_id
1 'polypeptide(L)'
;MECNAAVLAEKENFLDYPIEENSIQSDTKKLQDAIEKAKGSFQNKTLALQRIQIMDALRKKLKQDDKDSRLILETIKHILLLSRTIIEYQQQARQKEEELIDIKRKRLLLKNREHKLQEMQTTMKKEKEKKESVNGVEIQEMHETLERARETTTILQNVLQGIIFGSTVNWAEYPSLKEIVLQLEKNVYFQKWTLGM
;
A
#
# COMPACT_ATOMS: atom_id res chain seq x y z
N MET A 1 2.52 76.72 -20.51
CA MET A 1 3.64 75.82 -20.79
C MET A 1 3.64 74.80 -19.65
N GLU A 2 3.00 73.63 -19.75
CA GLU A 2 3.39 72.47 -20.60
C GLU A 2 4.91 72.25 -20.58
N CYS A 3 5.48 71.07 -20.34
CA CYS A 3 5.05 69.76 -19.90
C CYS A 3 6.34 68.92 -19.70
N ASN A 4 6.30 67.94 -18.80
CA ASN A 4 6.99 66.63 -18.87
C ASN A 4 8.50 66.54 -19.12
N ALA A 5 9.24 65.97 -18.15
CA ALA A 5 10.18 64.85 -18.35
C ALA A 5 10.90 64.49 -17.05
N ALA A 6 10.36 63.54 -16.29
CA ALA A 6 11.13 62.59 -15.45
C ALA A 6 10.18 61.56 -14.81
N VAL A 7 9.24 61.04 -15.61
CA VAL A 7 8.73 59.69 -15.36
C VAL A 7 9.76 58.77 -16.00
N LEU A 8 10.19 57.72 -15.28
CA LEU A 8 11.23 56.73 -15.59
C LEU A 8 12.56 56.95 -14.85
N ALA A 9 12.62 56.54 -13.57
CA ALA A 9 13.82 55.89 -13.02
C ALA A 9 13.69 55.30 -11.60
N GLU A 10 12.56 55.42 -10.88
CA GLU A 10 12.42 54.73 -9.58
C GLU A 10 11.43 53.57 -9.68
N LYS A 11 11.87 52.54 -10.40
CA LYS A 11 11.36 51.18 -10.24
C LYS A 11 12.48 50.32 -9.63
N GLU A 12 13.10 50.83 -8.57
CA GLU A 12 14.02 50.04 -7.75
C GLU A 12 13.23 49.35 -6.63
N ASN A 13 13.32 48.01 -6.66
CA ASN A 13 13.17 47.10 -5.52
C ASN A 13 11.77 46.95 -4.88
N PHE A 14 10.80 46.51 -5.68
CA PHE A 14 9.57 45.86 -5.18
C PHE A 14 9.73 44.34 -4.93
N LEU A 15 10.96 43.85 -4.71
CA LEU A 15 11.25 42.42 -4.50
C LEU A 15 11.72 42.07 -3.08
N ASP A 16 12.07 43.06 -2.24
CA ASP A 16 12.57 42.83 -0.86
C ASP A 16 11.45 42.81 0.20
N TYR A 17 10.30 43.41 -0.10
CA TYR A 17 9.13 43.45 0.77
C TYR A 17 8.62 42.07 1.24
N PRO A 18 8.48 41.04 0.38
CA PRO A 18 7.96 39.74 0.82
C PRO A 18 8.96 38.93 1.66
N ILE A 19 10.27 39.18 1.55
CA ILE A 19 11.29 38.47 2.35
C ILE A 19 11.32 39.05 3.77
N GLU A 20 11.25 40.37 3.89
CA GLU A 20 11.21 41.07 5.16
C GLU A 20 9.89 40.85 5.91
N GLU A 21 8.75 40.82 5.22
CA GLU A 21 7.43 40.54 5.81
C GLU A 21 7.33 39.10 6.34
N ASN A 22 7.88 38.11 5.64
CA ASN A 22 7.99 36.74 6.14
C ASN A 22 8.93 36.63 7.36
N SER A 23 10.02 37.40 7.39
CA SER A 23 10.92 37.47 8.55
C SER A 23 10.23 38.05 9.77
N ILE A 24 9.55 39.21 9.59
CA ILE A 24 8.76 39.89 10.64
C ILE A 24 7.65 38.99 11.15
N GLN A 25 6.94 38.27 10.27
CA GLN A 25 5.91 37.32 10.67
C GLN A 25 6.51 36.14 11.47
N SER A 26 7.68 35.65 11.07
CA SER A 26 8.38 34.58 11.81
C SER A 26 8.80 35.05 13.20
N ASP A 27 9.31 36.28 13.32
CA ASP A 27 9.79 36.84 14.57
C ASP A 27 8.64 37.23 15.50
N THR A 28 7.54 37.70 14.93
CA THR A 28 6.27 37.94 15.65
C THR A 28 5.74 36.62 16.23
N LYS A 29 5.76 35.54 15.45
CA LYS A 29 5.35 34.21 15.93
C LYS A 29 6.26 33.71 17.06
N LYS A 30 7.59 33.84 16.91
CA LYS A 30 8.54 33.48 17.97
C LYS A 30 8.31 34.30 19.25
N LEU A 31 8.04 35.60 19.12
CA LEU A 31 7.76 36.47 20.25
C LEU A 31 6.45 36.06 20.95
N GLN A 32 5.42 35.70 20.17
CA GLN A 32 4.15 35.21 20.70
C GLN A 32 4.34 33.89 21.47
N ASP A 33 5.07 32.93 20.90
CA ASP A 33 5.43 31.68 21.58
C ASP A 33 6.23 31.94 22.87
N ALA A 34 7.15 32.91 22.84
CA ALA A 34 7.93 33.31 24.01
C ALA A 34 7.04 33.94 25.11
N ILE A 35 6.08 34.78 24.73
CA ILE A 35 5.11 35.39 25.65
C ILE A 35 4.21 34.32 26.26
N GLU A 36 3.68 33.38 25.47
CA GLU A 36 2.84 32.29 25.97
C GLU A 36 3.62 31.40 26.95
N LYS A 37 4.87 31.08 26.62
CA LYS A 37 5.76 30.32 27.51
C LYS A 37 6.07 31.08 28.80
N ALA A 38 6.37 32.38 28.71
CA ALA A 38 6.63 33.24 29.86
C ALA A 38 5.39 33.35 30.76
N LYS A 39 4.21 33.50 30.17
CA LYS A 39 2.91 33.53 30.88
C LYS A 39 2.65 32.21 31.61
N GLY A 40 2.82 31.07 30.94
CA GLY A 40 2.69 29.75 31.57
C GLY A 40 3.67 29.56 32.73
N SER A 41 4.92 29.97 32.56
CA SER A 41 5.94 29.95 33.62
C SER A 41 5.54 30.83 34.81
N PHE A 42 5.07 32.06 34.57
CA PHE A 42 4.63 32.97 35.63
C PHE A 42 3.43 32.41 36.41
N GLN A 43 2.44 31.85 35.71
CA GLN A 43 1.28 31.22 36.33
C GLN A 43 1.69 30.01 37.19
N ASN A 44 2.57 29.15 36.68
CA ASN A 44 3.08 28.00 37.43
C ASN A 44 3.85 28.40 38.69
N LYS A 45 4.71 29.43 38.60
CA LYS A 45 5.45 29.96 39.76
C LYS A 45 4.51 30.56 40.80
N THR A 46 3.51 31.33 40.36
CA THR A 46 2.49 31.91 41.25
C THR A 46 1.70 30.81 41.96
N LEU A 47 1.24 29.79 41.22
CA LEU A 47 0.53 28.65 41.79
C LEU A 47 1.38 27.89 42.81
N ALA A 48 2.67 27.66 42.52
CA ALA A 48 3.58 27.00 43.43
C ALA A 48 3.76 27.81 44.73
N LEU A 49 3.94 29.13 44.62
CA LEU A 49 4.04 30.01 45.78
C LEU A 49 2.76 29.99 46.63
N GLN A 50 1.59 30.09 46.00
CA GLN A 50 0.30 30.02 46.70
C GLN A 50 0.13 28.68 47.43
N ARG A 51 0.50 27.56 46.81
CA ARG A 51 0.46 26.23 47.44
C ARG A 51 1.38 26.15 48.65
N ILE A 52 2.58 26.71 48.58
CA ILE A 52 3.53 26.76 49.70
C ILE A 52 2.95 27.58 50.86
N GLN A 53 2.38 28.75 50.57
CA GLN A 53 1.77 29.63 51.58
C GLN A 53 0.58 28.96 52.27
N ILE A 54 -0.32 28.33 51.51
CA ILE A 54 -1.46 27.58 52.06
C ILE A 54 -0.97 26.40 52.91
N MET A 55 0.04 25.65 52.43
CA MET A 55 0.60 24.52 53.18
C MET A 55 1.22 24.95 54.51
N ASP A 56 1.92 26.09 54.53
CA ASP A 56 2.48 26.64 55.78
C ASP A 56 1.37 27.07 56.75
N ALA A 57 0.32 27.75 56.26
CA ALA A 57 -0.84 28.12 57.06
C ALA A 57 -1.58 26.88 57.63
N LEU A 58 -1.81 25.87 56.80
CA LEU A 58 -2.41 24.60 57.20
C LEU A 58 -1.55 23.88 58.25
N ARG A 59 -0.23 23.81 58.06
CA ARG A 59 0.69 23.21 59.03
C ARG A 59 0.64 23.93 60.38
N LYS A 60 0.59 25.26 60.38
CA LYS A 60 0.43 26.06 61.60
C LYS A 60 -0.90 25.77 62.29
N LYS A 61 -1.99 25.61 61.52
CA LYS A 61 -3.29 25.21 62.07
C LYS A 61 -3.27 23.83 62.70
N LEU A 62 -2.75 22.82 62.00
CA LEU A 62 -2.66 21.45 62.51
C LEU A 62 -1.85 21.31 63.81
N LYS A 63 -0.93 22.24 64.11
CA LYS A 63 -0.19 22.27 65.38
C LYS A 63 -1.05 22.71 66.58
N GLN A 64 -2.20 23.34 66.35
CA GLN A 64 -3.09 23.83 67.41
C GLN A 64 -3.88 22.69 68.08
N ASP A 65 -3.96 21.51 67.44
CA ASP A 65 -4.64 20.28 67.92
C ASP A 65 -6.07 20.50 68.46
N ASP A 66 -6.75 21.51 67.92
CA ASP A 66 -8.15 21.79 68.22
C ASP A 66 -9.07 20.82 67.45
N LYS A 67 -10.39 20.92 67.72
CA LYS A 67 -11.39 20.10 67.04
C LYS A 67 -11.32 20.29 65.51
N ASP A 68 -11.11 21.51 65.06
CA ASP A 68 -11.05 21.86 63.64
C ASP A 68 -9.79 21.25 62.98
N SER A 69 -8.64 21.27 63.65
CA SER A 69 -7.41 20.63 63.21
C SER A 69 -7.58 19.13 62.97
N ARG A 70 -8.32 18.44 63.86
CA ARG A 70 -8.61 17.01 63.71
C ARG A 70 -9.50 16.72 62.50
N LEU A 71 -10.54 17.54 62.29
CA LEU A 71 -11.42 17.44 61.11
C LEU A 71 -10.65 17.69 59.80
N ILE A 72 -9.77 18.70 59.78
CA ILE A 72 -8.91 18.99 58.64
C ILE A 72 -7.99 17.80 58.34
N LEU A 73 -7.37 17.21 59.37
CA LEU A 73 -6.49 16.05 59.19
C LEU A 73 -7.22 14.82 58.64
N GLU A 74 -8.40 14.52 59.17
CA GLU A 74 -9.26 13.43 58.68
C GLU A 74 -9.64 13.65 57.20
N THR A 75 -10.04 14.88 56.87
CA THR A 75 -10.36 15.27 55.49
C THR A 75 -9.16 15.10 54.56
N ILE A 76 -7.96 15.52 54.97
CA ILE A 76 -6.72 15.34 54.19
C ILE A 76 -6.42 13.85 53.97
N LYS A 77 -6.60 13.00 54.99
CA LYS A 77 -6.42 11.55 54.85
C LYS A 77 -7.39 10.96 53.84
N HIS A 78 -8.66 11.37 53.88
CA HIS A 78 -9.66 10.93 52.93
C HIS A 78 -9.34 11.39 51.50
N ILE A 79 -8.93 12.65 51.32
CA ILE A 79 -8.49 13.19 50.02
C ILE A 79 -7.29 12.41 49.48
N LEU A 80 -6.31 12.06 50.33
CA LEU A 80 -5.15 11.26 49.92
C LEU A 80 -5.55 9.87 49.45
N LEU A 81 -6.48 9.21 50.17
CA LEU A 81 -7.00 7.91 49.78
C LEU A 81 -7.70 7.97 48.42
N LEU A 82 -8.59 8.94 48.22
CA LEU A 82 -9.26 9.14 46.94
C LEU A 82 -8.28 9.50 45.82
N SER A 83 -7.28 10.33 46.09
CA SER A 83 -6.28 10.71 45.09
C SER A 83 -5.47 9.49 44.65
N ARG A 84 -5.13 8.60 45.59
CA ARG A 84 -4.46 7.34 45.28
C ARG A 84 -5.31 6.45 44.38
N THR A 85 -6.58 6.24 44.71
CA THR A 85 -7.47 5.40 43.88
C THR A 85 -7.66 6.00 42.49
N ILE A 86 -7.79 7.33 42.38
CA ILE A 86 -7.85 8.03 41.09
C ILE A 86 -6.59 7.78 40.27
N ILE A 87 -5.40 7.88 40.86
CA ILE A 87 -4.12 7.63 40.16
C ILE A 87 -4.05 6.17 39.68
N GLU A 88 -4.46 5.22 40.52
CA GLU A 88 -4.51 3.79 40.17
C GLU A 88 -5.44 3.55 38.97
N TYR A 89 -6.65 4.11 38.98
CA TYR A 89 -7.58 4.02 37.84
C TYR A 89 -7.06 4.69 36.58
N GLN A 90 -6.44 5.87 36.70
CA GLN A 90 -5.82 6.55 35.55
C GLN A 90 -4.69 5.73 34.95
N GLN A 91 -3.91 5.04 35.78
CA GLN A 91 -2.84 4.18 35.31
C GLN A 91 -3.39 2.95 34.58
N GLN A 92 -4.42 2.31 35.13
CA GLN A 92 -5.12 1.21 34.45
C GLN A 92 -5.74 1.66 33.12
N ALA A 93 -6.36 2.83 33.07
CA ALA A 93 -6.92 3.40 31.85
C ALA A 93 -5.85 3.62 30.78
N ARG A 94 -4.70 4.20 31.16
CA ARG A 94 -3.56 4.38 30.23
C ARG A 94 -3.03 3.05 29.70
N GLN A 95 -2.91 2.03 30.54
CA GLN A 95 -2.49 0.69 30.11
C GLN A 95 -3.47 0.10 29.08
N LYS A 96 -4.78 0.23 29.32
CA LYS A 96 -5.82 -0.23 28.39
C LYS A 96 -5.84 0.55 27.09
N GLU A 97 -5.58 1.86 27.15
CA GLU A 97 -5.44 2.69 25.95
C GLU A 97 -4.23 2.26 25.11
N GLU A 98 -3.10 1.95 25.75
CA GLU A 98 -1.90 1.45 25.08
C GLU A 98 -2.12 0.07 24.43
N GLU A 99 -2.76 -0.87 25.14
CA GLU A 99 -3.19 -2.17 24.59
C GLU A 99 -4.09 -1.98 23.35
N LEU A 100 -5.04 -1.03 23.41
CA LEU A 100 -5.96 -0.73 22.32
C LEU A 100 -5.23 -0.14 21.11
N ILE A 101 -4.23 0.74 21.34
CA ILE A 101 -3.38 1.28 20.28
C ILE A 101 -2.59 0.16 19.60
N ASP A 102 -2.02 -0.78 20.35
CA ASP A 102 -1.30 -1.92 19.79
C ASP A 102 -2.22 -2.83 18.93
N ILE A 103 -3.43 -3.13 19.42
CA ILE A 103 -4.44 -3.87 18.65
C ILE A 103 -4.79 -3.14 17.35
N LYS A 104 -4.97 -1.81 17.39
CA LYS A 104 -5.25 -1.01 16.19
C LYS A 104 -4.08 -1.08 15.19
N ARG A 105 -2.83 -1.02 15.66
CA ARG A 105 -1.65 -1.18 14.79
C ARG A 105 -1.61 -2.57 14.15
N LYS A 106 -1.81 -3.63 14.95
CA LYS A 106 -1.85 -5.02 14.44
C LYS A 106 -2.94 -5.21 13.39
N ARG A 107 -4.14 -4.66 13.64
CA ARG A 107 -5.26 -4.70 12.68
C ARG A 107 -4.90 -3.99 11.37
N LEU A 108 -4.25 -2.83 11.43
CA LEU A 108 -3.81 -2.10 10.24
C LEU A 108 -2.80 -2.91 9.42
N LEU A 109 -1.83 -3.54 10.10
CA LEU A 109 -0.83 -4.40 9.43
C LEU A 109 -1.50 -5.60 8.74
N LEU A 110 -2.47 -6.24 9.39
CA LEU A 110 -3.21 -7.35 8.80
C LEU A 110 -4.02 -6.91 7.57
N LYS A 111 -4.73 -5.78 7.66
CA LYS A 111 -5.49 -5.23 6.53
C LYS A 111 -4.58 -4.91 5.33
N ASN A 112 -3.39 -4.39 5.57
CA ASN A 112 -2.42 -4.14 4.52
C ASN A 112 -1.90 -5.44 3.87
N ARG A 113 -1.68 -6.49 4.67
CA ARG A 113 -1.30 -7.81 4.15
C ARG A 113 -2.41 -8.44 3.32
N GLU A 114 -3.66 -8.31 3.76
CA GLU A 114 -4.83 -8.78 3.03
C GLU A 114 -4.95 -8.09 1.67
N HIS A 115 -4.77 -6.76 1.61
CA HIS A 115 -4.76 -6.03 0.35
C HIS A 115 -3.67 -6.51 -0.60
N LYS A 116 -2.43 -6.69 -0.10
CA LYS A 116 -1.33 -7.23 -0.90
C LYS A 116 -1.61 -8.64 -1.41
N LEU A 117 -2.27 -9.47 -0.62
CA LEU A 117 -2.63 -10.83 -1.01
C LEU A 117 -3.71 -10.81 -2.10
N GLN A 118 -4.70 -9.91 -1.99
CA GLN A 118 -5.69 -9.69 -3.05
C GLN A 118 -5.03 -9.20 -4.34
N GLU A 119 -4.12 -8.24 -4.26
CA GLU A 119 -3.34 -7.78 -5.42
C GLU A 119 -2.57 -8.94 -6.06
N MET A 120 -1.83 -9.73 -5.28
CA MET A 120 -1.11 -10.91 -5.76
C MET A 120 -2.05 -11.94 -6.43
N GLN A 121 -3.22 -12.21 -5.85
CA GLN A 121 -4.19 -13.11 -6.45
C GLN A 121 -4.70 -12.59 -7.80
N THR A 122 -4.97 -11.28 -7.90
CA THR A 122 -5.42 -10.68 -9.16
C THR A 122 -4.33 -10.69 -10.23
N THR A 123 -3.07 -10.43 -9.87
CA THR A 123 -1.95 -10.48 -10.84
C THR A 123 -1.68 -11.91 -11.28
N MET A 124 -1.68 -12.87 -10.36
CA MET A 124 -1.54 -14.30 -10.69
C MET A 124 -2.64 -14.78 -11.63
N LYS A 125 -3.89 -14.36 -11.40
CA LYS A 125 -5.01 -14.72 -12.29
C LYS A 125 -4.80 -14.18 -13.71
N LYS A 126 -4.41 -12.90 -13.83
CA LYS A 126 -4.11 -12.26 -15.12
C LYS A 126 -2.95 -12.93 -15.85
N GLU A 127 -1.89 -13.30 -15.12
CA GLU A 127 -0.75 -14.02 -15.70
C GLU A 127 -1.15 -15.42 -16.19
N LYS A 128 -1.99 -16.13 -15.44
CA LYS A 128 -2.49 -17.44 -15.83
C LYS A 128 -3.37 -17.34 -17.09
N GLU A 129 -4.31 -16.40 -17.11
CA GLU A 129 -5.16 -16.13 -18.29
C GLU A 129 -4.31 -15.77 -19.52
N LYS A 130 -3.28 -14.92 -19.36
CA LYS A 130 -2.35 -14.57 -20.44
C LYS A 130 -1.56 -15.78 -20.94
N LYS A 131 -1.05 -16.63 -20.04
CA LYS A 131 -0.34 -17.87 -20.42
C LYS A 131 -1.26 -18.84 -21.16
N GLU A 132 -2.48 -19.01 -20.68
CA GLU A 132 -3.49 -19.87 -21.33
C GLU A 132 -3.86 -19.34 -22.72
N SER A 133 -4.00 -18.02 -22.89
CA SER A 133 -4.27 -17.42 -24.22
C SER A 133 -3.10 -17.58 -25.18
N VAL A 134 -1.85 -17.36 -24.72
CA VAL A 134 -0.66 -17.49 -25.57
C VAL A 134 -0.46 -18.94 -25.98
N ASN A 135 -0.52 -19.88 -25.03
CA ASN A 135 -0.43 -21.30 -25.33
C ASN A 135 -1.57 -21.75 -26.27
N GLY A 136 -2.78 -21.22 -26.09
CA GLY A 136 -3.91 -21.50 -26.98
C GLY A 136 -3.64 -21.08 -28.43
N VAL A 137 -3.09 -19.87 -28.63
CA VAL A 137 -2.70 -19.38 -29.96
C VAL A 137 -1.58 -20.23 -30.55
N GLU A 138 -0.52 -20.52 -29.79
CA GLU A 138 0.59 -21.36 -30.25
C GLU A 138 0.14 -22.77 -30.67
N ILE A 139 -0.74 -23.40 -29.88
CA ILE A 139 -1.31 -24.71 -30.19
C ILE A 139 -2.16 -24.65 -31.47
N GLN A 140 -2.93 -23.58 -31.66
CA GLN A 140 -3.75 -23.41 -32.84
C GLN A 140 -2.92 -23.21 -34.11
N GLU A 141 -1.88 -22.37 -34.06
CA GLU A 141 -0.95 -22.17 -35.17
C GLU A 141 -0.21 -23.46 -35.55
N MET A 142 0.18 -24.27 -34.55
CA MET A 142 0.74 -25.60 -34.78
C MET A 142 -0.25 -26.54 -35.47
N HIS A 143 -1.51 -26.55 -35.04
CA HIS A 143 -2.56 -27.38 -35.64
C HIS A 143 -2.83 -26.97 -37.10
N GLU A 144 -2.95 -25.69 -37.39
CA GLU A 144 -3.14 -25.17 -38.77
C GLU A 144 -1.96 -25.49 -39.68
N THR A 145 -0.74 -25.46 -39.15
CA THR A 145 0.46 -25.83 -39.91
C THR A 145 0.50 -27.33 -40.19
N LEU A 146 0.11 -28.16 -39.21
CA LEU A 146 0.02 -29.60 -39.38
C LEU A 146 -1.04 -29.99 -40.42
N GLU A 147 -2.23 -29.38 -40.37
CA GLU A 147 -3.30 -29.66 -41.35
C GLU A 147 -2.89 -29.24 -42.77
N ARG A 148 -2.23 -28.08 -42.95
CA ARG A 148 -1.66 -27.70 -44.26
C ARG A 148 -0.60 -28.68 -44.76
N ALA A 149 0.28 -29.15 -43.87
CA ALA A 149 1.29 -30.16 -44.22
C ALA A 149 0.63 -31.49 -44.62
N ARG A 150 -0.48 -31.85 -43.97
CA ARG A 150 -1.27 -33.04 -44.29
C ARG A 150 -1.98 -32.93 -45.64
N GLU A 151 -2.63 -31.79 -45.92
CA GLU A 151 -3.29 -31.54 -47.20
C GLU A 151 -2.29 -31.61 -48.35
N THR A 152 -1.17 -30.90 -48.23
CA THR A 152 -0.11 -30.90 -49.25
C THR A 152 0.48 -32.29 -49.47
N THR A 153 0.70 -33.07 -48.41
CA THR A 153 1.14 -34.47 -48.52
C THR A 153 0.11 -35.33 -49.26
N THR A 154 -1.17 -35.16 -48.96
CA THR A 154 -2.25 -35.91 -49.61
C THR A 154 -2.34 -35.58 -51.11
N ILE A 155 -2.24 -34.29 -51.45
CA ILE A 155 -2.21 -33.84 -52.86
C ILE A 155 -0.99 -34.45 -53.58
N LEU A 156 0.18 -34.40 -52.95
CA LEU A 156 1.41 -34.97 -53.53
C LEU A 156 1.28 -36.49 -53.73
N GLN A 157 0.73 -37.21 -52.75
CA GLN A 157 0.44 -38.64 -52.86
C GLN A 157 -0.49 -38.94 -54.05
N ASN A 158 -1.58 -38.19 -54.18
CA ASN A 158 -2.55 -38.35 -55.28
C ASN A 158 -1.92 -38.05 -56.65
N VAL A 159 -1.07 -37.02 -56.76
CA VAL A 159 -0.36 -36.69 -58.00
C VAL A 159 0.63 -37.79 -58.36
N LEU A 160 1.41 -38.30 -57.40
CA LEU A 160 2.34 -39.40 -57.63
C LEU A 160 1.62 -40.68 -58.06
N GLN A 161 0.50 -41.03 -57.42
CA GLN A 161 -0.35 -42.14 -57.85
C GLN A 161 -0.85 -41.95 -59.28
N GLY A 162 -1.37 -40.77 -59.61
CA GLY A 162 -1.85 -40.44 -60.95
C GLY A 162 -0.76 -40.57 -62.02
N ILE A 163 0.47 -40.13 -61.72
CA ILE A 163 1.62 -40.29 -62.62
C ILE A 163 1.96 -41.76 -62.82
N ILE A 164 2.01 -42.55 -61.74
CA ILE A 164 2.33 -43.99 -61.82
C ILE A 164 1.28 -44.73 -62.66
N PHE A 165 -0.01 -44.46 -62.43
CA PHE A 165 -1.09 -45.06 -63.21
C PHE A 165 -1.11 -44.60 -64.68
N GLY A 166 -0.79 -43.33 -64.95
CA GLY A 166 -0.74 -42.78 -66.30
C GLY A 166 0.50 -43.16 -67.12
N SER A 167 1.58 -43.61 -66.48
CA SER A 167 2.86 -43.93 -67.12
C SER A 167 2.86 -45.23 -67.94
N THR A 168 1.74 -45.96 -68.05
CA THR A 168 1.60 -47.25 -68.76
C THR A 168 2.56 -48.38 -68.29
N VAL A 169 3.29 -48.15 -67.19
CA VAL A 169 4.17 -49.14 -66.55
C VAL A 169 3.31 -50.14 -65.78
N ASN A 170 3.54 -51.44 -65.98
CA ASN A 170 2.80 -52.50 -65.27
C ASN A 170 3.27 -52.63 -63.81
N TRP A 171 2.85 -51.68 -62.98
CA TRP A 171 3.26 -51.53 -61.58
C TRP A 171 2.88 -52.72 -60.68
N ALA A 172 1.92 -53.54 -61.09
CA ALA A 172 1.49 -54.73 -60.34
C ALA A 172 2.49 -55.90 -60.47
N GLU A 173 3.30 -55.93 -61.53
CA GLU A 173 4.31 -56.96 -61.78
C GLU A 173 5.64 -56.69 -61.07
N TYR A 174 5.95 -55.42 -60.77
CA TYR A 174 7.18 -55.03 -60.09
C TYR A 174 6.95 -54.95 -58.56
N PRO A 175 7.54 -55.85 -57.76
CA PRO A 175 7.27 -55.92 -56.31
C PRO A 175 7.54 -54.59 -55.58
N SER A 176 8.61 -53.90 -55.94
CA SER A 176 9.01 -52.63 -55.33
C SER A 176 8.05 -51.48 -55.66
N LEU A 177 7.51 -51.44 -56.88
CA LEU A 177 6.56 -50.39 -57.28
C LEU A 177 5.16 -50.66 -56.70
N LYS A 178 4.77 -51.93 -56.63
CA LYS A 178 3.55 -52.38 -55.93
C LYS A 178 3.57 -51.98 -54.46
N GLU A 179 4.70 -52.15 -53.78
CA GLU A 179 4.84 -51.75 -52.37
C GLU A 179 4.69 -50.24 -52.18
N ILE A 180 5.34 -49.44 -53.05
CA ILE A 180 5.25 -47.97 -53.00
C ILE A 180 3.82 -47.48 -53.23
N VAL A 181 3.11 -48.02 -54.24
CA VAL A 181 1.72 -47.64 -54.52
C VAL A 181 0.79 -48.01 -53.35
N LEU A 182 0.95 -49.21 -52.77
CA LEU A 182 0.16 -49.64 -51.60
C LEU A 182 0.48 -48.83 -50.34
N GLN A 183 1.71 -48.35 -50.17
CA GLN A 183 2.08 -47.44 -49.07
C GLN A 183 1.50 -46.04 -49.27
N LEU A 184 1.42 -45.55 -50.51
CA LEU A 184 0.79 -44.27 -50.84
C LEU A 184 -0.73 -44.31 -50.65
N GLU A 185 -1.37 -45.47 -50.86
CA GLU A 185 -2.81 -45.67 -50.65
C GLU A 185 -3.18 -45.71 -49.15
N LYS A 186 -2.24 -46.09 -48.29
CA LYS A 186 -2.39 -45.95 -46.83
C LYS A 186 -2.28 -44.47 -46.46
N ASN A 187 -3.40 -43.77 -46.55
CA ASN A 187 -3.54 -42.41 -46.04
C ASN A 187 -2.95 -42.34 -44.62
N VAL A 188 -2.14 -41.31 -44.37
CA VAL A 188 -1.50 -41.05 -43.08
C VAL A 188 -2.58 -40.62 -42.08
N TYR A 189 -3.38 -41.57 -41.62
CA TYR A 189 -4.15 -41.46 -40.40
C TYR A 189 -3.19 -41.86 -39.28
N PHE A 190 -2.46 -40.89 -38.74
CA PHE A 190 -1.87 -41.07 -37.42
C PHE A 190 -3.01 -41.46 -36.48
N GLN A 191 -2.93 -42.67 -35.93
CA GLN A 191 -3.88 -43.16 -34.95
C GLN A 191 -4.09 -42.07 -33.90
N LYS A 192 -5.36 -41.75 -33.64
CA LYS A 192 -5.79 -40.90 -32.53
C LYS A 192 -4.89 -41.17 -31.33
N TRP A 193 -4.22 -40.13 -30.85
CA TRP A 193 -3.58 -40.13 -29.55
C TRP A 193 -4.65 -40.49 -28.50
N THR A 194 -4.72 -41.76 -28.14
CA THR A 194 -5.29 -42.20 -26.88
C THR A 194 -4.24 -41.94 -25.83
N LEU A 195 -4.31 -40.79 -25.18
CA LEU A 195 -3.81 -40.61 -23.83
C LEU A 195 -4.66 -39.55 -23.17
N GLY A 196 -5.55 -40.03 -22.30
CA GLY A 196 -6.25 -39.19 -21.37
C GLY A 196 -5.27 -38.51 -20.43
N MET A 197 -5.45 -37.20 -20.30
CA MET A 197 -5.36 -36.43 -19.07
C MET A 197 -6.56 -35.51 -19.03
#